data_AF-A0A2D7RLP8-F1
#
_entry.id   AF-A0A2D7RLP8-F1
#
_cell.length_a   1.000
_cell.length_b   1.000
_cell.length_c   1.000
_cell.angle_alpha   90.00
_cell.angle_beta   90.00
_cell.angle_gamma   90.00
#
_symmetry.space_group_name_H-M   'P 1'
#
loop_
_entity.id
_entity.type
_entity.pdbx_description
1 polymer ?
#
loop_
_entity_poly.entity_id
_entity_poly.type
_entity_poly.pdbx_seq_one_letter_code
_entity_poly.pdbx_strand_id
1 'polypeptide(L)'
;MKKINWKTISSENMPIAGEYLSISSAGITFNAEFVRNKKLLAKKAVKFFTDDGQYFFGFEFLDDKEPWSFTFRETNAKTSTATRTCNAGGLISQSKVLSNIQKEPERRDRIFEIQEDATNPGMYYVELKPGFEFTTEFSNIKNVPNDVTGIYRCLDQEEKVVYIGSGLVKAESLAAQKKSGAQFKFVEYSPVADRDKAYKWERHYQEEYKKQFGVLPTFNKILAPQKSCEEYESNLRAL
;
A
#
# COMPACT_ATOMS: atom_id res chain seq x y z
N MET A 1 -12.90 -46.04 -21.90
CA MET A 1 -12.26 -44.72 -22.08
C MET A 1 -11.85 -44.19 -20.71
N LYS A 2 -10.57 -43.86 -20.51
CA LYS A 2 -10.06 -43.33 -19.22
C LYS A 2 -10.44 -41.85 -19.12
N LYS A 3 -11.31 -41.47 -18.18
CA LYS A 3 -11.57 -40.05 -17.87
C LYS A 3 -10.32 -39.47 -17.19
N ILE A 4 -9.66 -38.53 -17.84
CA ILE A 4 -8.58 -37.75 -17.24
C ILE A 4 -9.23 -36.58 -16.51
N ASN A 5 -9.02 -36.49 -15.20
CA ASN A 5 -9.45 -35.36 -14.39
C ASN A 5 -8.33 -34.32 -14.36
N TRP A 6 -8.52 -33.24 -15.10
CA TRP A 6 -7.63 -32.08 -15.05
C TRP A 6 -7.80 -31.39 -13.70
N LYS A 7 -6.67 -31.08 -13.04
CA LYS A 7 -6.63 -30.21 -11.86
C LYS A 7 -5.88 -28.95 -12.25
N THR A 8 -6.44 -27.80 -11.89
CA THR A 8 -5.76 -26.51 -12.04
C THR A 8 -4.57 -26.46 -11.09
N ILE A 9 -3.38 -26.18 -11.63
CA ILE A 9 -2.18 -25.91 -10.84
C ILE A 9 -2.06 -24.40 -10.75
N SER A 10 -2.24 -23.84 -9.56
CA SER A 10 -1.98 -22.43 -9.29
C SER A 10 -0.60 -22.26 -8.66
N SER A 11 0.22 -21.35 -9.18
CA SER A 11 1.45 -20.91 -8.52
C SER A 11 1.21 -19.59 -7.79
N GLU A 12 1.79 -19.44 -6.60
CA GLU A 12 1.84 -18.18 -5.86
C GLU A 12 2.54 -17.06 -6.66
N ASN A 13 3.33 -17.42 -7.68
CA ASN A 13 4.01 -16.50 -8.58
C ASN A 13 3.27 -16.24 -9.90
N MET A 14 1.99 -16.60 -10.02
CA MET A 14 1.23 -16.25 -11.23
C MET A 14 1.21 -14.72 -11.43
N PRO A 15 1.43 -14.25 -12.66
CA PRO A 15 1.36 -12.83 -12.97
C PRO A 15 -0.03 -12.31 -12.62
N ILE A 16 -0.07 -11.19 -11.91
CA ILE A 16 -1.31 -10.47 -11.67
C ILE A 16 -1.84 -10.03 -13.02
N ALA A 17 -3.06 -10.43 -13.35
CA ALA A 17 -3.71 -10.02 -14.60
C ALA A 17 -4.09 -8.53 -14.51
N GLY A 18 -3.98 -7.80 -15.61
CA GLY A 18 -4.38 -6.39 -15.71
C GLY A 18 -3.22 -5.39 -15.73
N GLU A 19 -3.57 -4.11 -15.66
CA GLU A 19 -2.63 -2.98 -15.70
C GLU A 19 -2.06 -2.71 -14.30
N TYR A 20 -0.75 -2.86 -14.14
CA TYR A 20 -0.13 -2.73 -12.83
C TYR A 20 1.25 -2.06 -12.86
N LEU A 21 1.57 -1.47 -11.71
CA LEU A 21 2.87 -0.90 -11.36
C LEU A 21 3.51 -1.77 -10.27
N SER A 22 4.82 -1.99 -10.34
CA SER A 22 5.56 -2.65 -9.26
C SER A 22 6.71 -1.79 -8.74
N ILE A 23 6.85 -1.73 -7.42
CA ILE A 23 7.90 -0.98 -6.72
C ILE A 23 8.96 -1.97 -6.25
N SER A 24 10.22 -1.72 -6.59
CA SER A 24 11.35 -2.58 -6.23
C SER A 24 12.59 -1.78 -5.89
N SER A 25 13.64 -2.45 -5.41
CA SER A 25 14.96 -1.85 -5.22
C SER A 25 15.60 -1.32 -6.49
N ALA A 26 15.25 -1.87 -7.65
CA ALA A 26 15.71 -1.39 -8.95
C ALA A 26 14.96 -0.14 -9.45
N GLY A 27 13.87 0.24 -8.76
CA GLY A 27 12.99 1.35 -9.13
C GLY A 27 11.55 0.89 -9.38
N ILE A 28 10.84 1.68 -10.17
CA ILE A 28 9.42 1.48 -10.50
C ILE A 28 9.32 0.86 -11.90
N THR A 29 8.46 -0.14 -12.04
CA THR A 29 8.24 -0.87 -13.30
C THR A 29 6.76 -0.85 -13.65
N PHE A 30 6.47 -0.59 -14.93
CA PHE A 30 5.13 -0.61 -15.51
C PHE A 30 5.03 -1.81 -16.42
N ASN A 31 3.97 -2.60 -16.25
CA ASN A 31 3.80 -3.83 -17.01
C ASN A 31 3.50 -3.56 -18.49
N ALA A 32 3.77 -4.57 -19.34
CA ALA A 32 3.62 -4.45 -20.78
C ALA A 32 2.17 -4.18 -21.24
N GLU A 33 1.18 -4.65 -20.48
CA GLU A 33 -0.25 -4.44 -20.78
C GLU A 33 -0.61 -2.95 -20.68
N PHE A 34 -0.29 -2.32 -19.55
CA PHE A 34 -0.50 -0.88 -19.34
C PHE A 34 0.19 -0.04 -20.42
N VAL A 35 1.47 -0.30 -20.70
CA VAL A 35 2.25 0.48 -21.66
C VAL A 35 1.66 0.39 -23.08
N ARG A 36 1.15 -0.78 -23.48
CA ARG A 36 0.53 -0.97 -24.81
C ARG A 36 -0.84 -0.32 -24.89
N ASN A 37 -1.70 -0.58 -23.92
CA ASN A 37 -3.08 -0.10 -23.91
C ASN A 37 -3.13 1.43 -23.91
N LYS A 38 -2.25 2.06 -23.12
CA LYS A 38 -2.15 3.52 -23.03
C LYS A 38 -1.19 4.15 -24.06
N LYS A 39 -0.69 3.36 -25.02
CA LYS A 39 0.20 3.80 -26.13
C LYS A 39 1.44 4.58 -25.66
N LEU A 40 2.05 4.15 -24.56
CA LEU A 40 3.16 4.87 -23.89
C LEU A 40 4.54 4.52 -24.44
N LEU A 41 4.64 3.68 -25.48
CA LEU A 41 5.91 3.23 -26.05
C LEU A 41 6.81 4.37 -26.56
N ALA A 42 6.20 5.46 -27.03
CA ALA A 42 6.91 6.63 -27.56
C ALA A 42 7.32 7.65 -26.48
N LYS A 43 6.79 7.51 -25.25
CA LYS A 43 7.07 8.43 -24.15
C LYS A 43 8.50 8.23 -23.65
N LYS A 44 9.18 9.31 -23.27
CA LYS A 44 10.60 9.29 -22.87
C LYS A 44 10.81 9.47 -21.37
N ALA A 45 9.84 10.07 -20.68
CA ALA A 45 9.97 10.35 -19.26
C ALA A 45 8.65 10.16 -18.50
N VAL A 46 8.78 10.04 -17.19
CA VAL A 46 7.66 9.96 -16.24
C VAL A 46 7.90 10.95 -15.10
N LYS A 47 6.86 11.68 -14.71
CA LYS A 47 6.86 12.57 -13.55
C LYS A 47 5.97 11.95 -12.48
N PHE A 48 6.40 12.04 -11.22
CA PHE A 48 5.66 11.46 -10.09
C PHE A 48 5.08 12.56 -9.21
N PHE A 49 3.94 12.24 -8.60
CA PHE A 49 3.18 13.10 -7.73
C PHE A 49 2.77 12.31 -6.48
N THR A 50 2.65 13.02 -5.36
CA THR A 50 2.14 12.47 -4.10
C THR A 50 0.99 13.36 -3.65
N ASP A 51 -0.08 12.75 -3.16
CA ASP A 51 -1.18 13.48 -2.54
C ASP A 51 -0.85 13.85 -1.09
N ASP A 52 -1.43 14.95 -0.61
CA ASP A 52 -1.35 15.39 0.78
C ASP A 52 -2.10 14.42 1.72
N GLY A 53 -3.10 13.69 1.20
CA GLY A 53 -3.90 12.69 1.91
C GLY A 53 -3.16 11.40 2.28
N GLN A 54 -1.89 11.26 1.89
CA GLN A 54 -1.03 10.07 2.06
C GLN A 54 -1.61 8.83 1.36
N TYR A 55 -0.72 8.03 0.77
CA TYR A 55 -1.03 6.77 0.05
C TYR A 55 -1.65 6.86 -1.34
N PHE A 56 -1.80 8.03 -1.96
CA PHE A 56 -1.94 8.09 -3.42
C PHE A 56 -0.62 8.45 -4.08
N PHE A 57 -0.22 7.64 -5.06
CA PHE A 57 1.00 7.84 -5.81
C PHE A 57 0.67 8.02 -7.29
N GLY A 58 0.72 9.27 -7.72
CA GLY A 58 0.35 9.70 -9.07
C GLY A 58 1.55 9.74 -10.01
N PHE A 59 1.30 9.61 -11.30
CA PHE A 59 2.30 9.73 -12.35
C PHE A 59 1.71 10.17 -13.69
N GLU A 60 2.54 10.88 -14.44
CA GLU A 60 2.25 11.39 -15.78
C GLU A 60 3.41 11.06 -16.73
N PHE A 61 3.09 10.75 -17.99
CA PHE A 61 4.09 10.40 -19.01
C PHE A 61 4.33 11.53 -20.00
N LEU A 62 5.60 11.85 -20.21
CA LEU A 62 6.06 12.98 -21.01
C LEU A 62 6.74 12.51 -22.31
N ASP A 63 6.56 13.28 -23.38
CA ASP A 63 7.21 13.02 -24.68
C ASP A 63 8.71 13.32 -24.64
N ASP A 64 9.13 14.28 -23.81
CA ASP A 64 10.52 14.66 -23.60
C ASP A 64 10.88 14.71 -22.11
N LYS A 65 12.19 14.70 -21.86
CA LYS A 65 12.71 14.75 -20.49
C LYS A 65 12.70 16.17 -19.96
N GLU A 66 11.94 16.39 -18.89
CA GLU A 66 11.86 17.65 -18.17
C GLU A 66 12.64 17.61 -16.83
N PRO A 67 12.93 18.77 -16.21
CA PRO A 67 13.39 18.82 -14.83
C PRO A 67 12.44 18.06 -13.89
N TRP A 68 12.98 17.34 -12.91
CA TRP A 68 12.22 16.52 -11.96
C TRP A 68 11.42 15.35 -12.58
N SER A 69 11.75 14.96 -13.81
CA SER A 69 11.24 13.74 -14.44
C SER A 69 12.28 12.62 -14.45
N PHE A 70 11.80 11.38 -14.43
CA PHE A 70 12.60 10.17 -14.51
C PHE A 70 12.59 9.62 -15.93
N THR A 71 13.72 9.11 -16.41
CA THR A 71 13.76 8.49 -17.74
C THR A 71 12.93 7.21 -17.76
N PHE A 72 12.04 7.11 -18.73
CA PHE A 72 11.20 5.95 -18.98
C PHE A 72 11.91 5.04 -19.98
N ARG A 73 12.48 3.93 -19.49
CA ARG A 73 13.37 3.05 -20.27
C ARG A 73 12.78 1.68 -20.46
N GLU A 74 13.23 0.99 -21.49
CA GLU A 74 12.97 -0.44 -21.63
C GLU A 74 13.72 -1.21 -20.55
N THR A 75 13.13 -2.31 -20.08
CA THR A 75 13.84 -3.22 -19.18
C THR A 75 14.90 -3.98 -19.97
N ASN A 76 16.17 -3.89 -19.56
CA ASN A 76 17.28 -4.60 -20.21
C ASN A 76 17.14 -6.12 -20.07
N ALA A 77 16.50 -6.78 -21.03
CA ALA A 77 16.68 -8.20 -21.29
C ALA A 77 16.07 -8.57 -22.65
N LYS A 78 16.91 -8.86 -23.65
CA LYS A 78 16.83 -9.83 -24.77
C LYS A 78 15.46 -10.21 -25.42
N THR A 79 14.37 -9.55 -25.08
CA THR A 79 12.99 -9.91 -25.40
C THR A 79 12.19 -8.62 -25.56
N SER A 80 11.54 -8.49 -26.72
CA SER A 80 10.66 -7.40 -27.15
C SER A 80 9.40 -7.29 -26.27
N THR A 81 9.59 -7.02 -24.98
CA THR A 81 8.49 -6.78 -24.05
C THR A 81 8.26 -5.28 -23.96
N ALA A 82 6.99 -4.87 -24.01
CA ALA A 82 6.59 -3.47 -23.87
C ALA A 82 6.74 -2.95 -22.42
N THR A 83 7.29 -3.76 -21.51
CA THR A 83 7.57 -3.39 -20.13
C THR A 83 8.53 -2.20 -20.10
N ARG A 84 8.28 -1.28 -19.19
CA ARG A 84 9.09 -0.06 -19.02
C ARG A 84 9.43 0.16 -17.56
N THR A 85 10.61 0.69 -17.31
CA THR A 85 11.12 0.95 -15.97
C THR A 85 11.67 2.36 -15.85
N CYS A 86 11.65 2.88 -14.64
CA CYS A 86 12.33 4.10 -14.26
C CYS A 86 13.13 3.88 -12.98
N ASN A 87 14.38 4.32 -12.98
CA ASN A 87 15.21 4.31 -11.78
C ASN A 87 14.76 5.44 -10.86
N ALA A 88 13.90 5.10 -9.91
CA ALA A 88 13.32 6.01 -8.93
C ALA A 88 13.86 5.75 -7.51
N GLY A 89 15.06 5.19 -7.37
CA GLY A 89 15.63 4.83 -6.06
C GLY A 89 15.71 6.03 -5.10
N GLY A 90 16.07 7.22 -5.60
CA GLY A 90 16.07 8.46 -4.82
C GLY A 90 14.67 8.80 -4.27
N LEU A 91 13.65 8.76 -5.13
CA LEU A 91 12.25 9.02 -4.75
C LEU A 91 11.76 8.02 -3.70
N ILE A 92 12.01 6.72 -3.92
CA ILE A 92 11.62 5.65 -3.01
C ILE A 92 12.29 5.85 -1.64
N SER A 93 13.56 6.24 -1.61
CA SER A 93 14.30 6.44 -0.35
C SER A 93 13.85 7.65 0.46
N GLN A 94 13.27 8.67 -0.20
CA GLN A 94 12.79 9.89 0.46
C GLN A 94 11.40 9.71 1.07
N SER A 95 10.57 8.81 0.53
CA SER A 95 9.24 8.52 1.07
C SER A 95 9.28 7.31 1.99
N LYS A 96 8.89 7.49 3.26
CA LYS A 96 8.78 6.38 4.22
C LYS A 96 7.83 5.29 3.73
N VAL A 97 6.71 5.68 3.14
CA VAL A 97 5.70 4.76 2.59
C VAL A 97 6.29 3.91 1.47
N LEU A 98 6.92 4.55 0.48
CA LEU A 98 7.52 3.82 -0.66
C LEU A 98 8.68 2.93 -0.20
N SER A 99 9.52 3.41 0.72
CA SER A 99 10.61 2.63 1.30
C SER A 99 10.11 1.43 2.09
N ASN A 100 8.99 1.56 2.80
CA ASN A 100 8.39 0.44 3.53
C ASN A 100 7.86 -0.62 2.55
N ILE A 101 7.09 -0.20 1.54
CA ILE A 101 6.58 -1.09 0.48
C ILE A 101 7.72 -1.82 -0.24
N GLN A 102 8.81 -1.12 -0.55
CA GLN A 102 9.99 -1.71 -1.20
C GLN A 102 10.59 -2.88 -0.40
N LYS A 103 10.48 -2.85 0.94
CA LYS A 103 11.05 -3.85 1.86
C LYS A 103 10.11 -5.04 2.12
N GLU A 104 8.85 -4.97 1.68
CA GLU A 104 7.93 -6.09 1.83
C GLU A 104 8.52 -7.36 1.20
N PRO A 105 8.48 -8.52 1.88
CA PRO A 105 9.11 -9.74 1.37
C PRO A 105 8.35 -10.30 0.16
N GLU A 106 7.02 -10.25 0.25
CA GLU A 106 6.13 -10.78 -0.77
C GLU A 106 6.06 -9.87 -1.98
N ARG A 107 6.25 -10.44 -3.17
CA ARG A 107 6.23 -9.67 -4.41
C ARG A 107 4.87 -9.02 -4.67
N ARG A 108 3.79 -9.69 -4.24
CA ARG A 108 2.41 -9.23 -4.46
C ARG A 108 2.11 -7.94 -3.71
N ASP A 109 2.66 -7.78 -2.50
CA ASP A 109 2.51 -6.55 -1.70
C ASP A 109 3.28 -5.35 -2.28
N ARG A 110 4.10 -5.58 -3.32
CA ARG A 110 4.84 -4.55 -4.05
C ARG A 110 4.23 -4.21 -5.41
N ILE A 111 3.08 -4.80 -5.74
CA ILE A 111 2.37 -4.59 -7.01
C ILE A 111 1.04 -3.89 -6.73
N PHE A 112 0.74 -2.87 -7.55
CA PHE A 112 -0.43 -2.03 -7.41
C PHE A 112 -1.14 -1.91 -8.75
N GLU A 113 -2.47 -2.02 -8.71
CA GLU A 113 -3.31 -1.78 -9.89
C GLU A 113 -3.31 -0.30 -10.25
N ILE A 114 -3.13 -0.01 -11.54
CA ILE A 114 -3.08 1.38 -12.04
C ILE A 114 -4.50 1.87 -12.33
N GLN A 115 -4.81 3.06 -11.83
CA GLN A 115 -6.06 3.76 -12.09
C GLN A 115 -5.77 5.04 -12.87
N GLU A 116 -6.74 5.49 -13.67
CA GLU A 116 -6.67 6.76 -14.40
C GLU A 116 -7.50 7.80 -13.63
N ASP A 117 -6.96 9.00 -13.48
CA ASP A 117 -7.68 10.09 -12.83
C ASP A 117 -8.81 10.58 -13.73
N ALA A 118 -10.05 10.44 -13.27
CA ALA A 118 -11.24 10.89 -14.00
C ALA A 118 -11.27 12.42 -14.21
N THR A 119 -10.58 13.18 -13.35
CA THR A 119 -10.56 14.64 -13.37
C THR A 119 -9.45 15.19 -14.27
N ASN A 120 -8.32 14.47 -14.36
CA ASN A 120 -7.13 14.90 -15.09
C ASN A 120 -6.73 13.85 -16.14
N PRO A 121 -7.26 13.95 -17.38
CA PRO A 121 -6.93 13.02 -18.46
C PRO A 121 -5.42 12.94 -18.70
N GLY A 122 -4.87 11.72 -18.73
CA GLY A 122 -3.44 11.47 -18.88
C GLY A 122 -2.64 11.40 -17.56
N MET A 123 -3.29 11.66 -16.43
CA MET A 123 -2.76 11.39 -15.09
C MET A 123 -3.23 10.03 -14.60
N TYR A 124 -2.31 9.26 -14.06
CA TYR A 124 -2.56 7.93 -13.51
C TYR A 124 -2.14 7.90 -12.06
N TYR A 125 -2.69 6.97 -11.28
CA TYR A 125 -2.31 6.80 -9.89
C TYR A 125 -2.45 5.36 -9.42
N VAL A 126 -1.86 5.09 -8.27
CA VAL A 126 -2.06 3.86 -7.51
C VAL A 126 -2.42 4.21 -6.06
N GLU A 127 -3.31 3.43 -5.45
CA GLU A 127 -3.55 3.45 -4.00
C GLU A 127 -2.51 2.55 -3.32
N LEU A 128 -1.62 3.17 -2.54
CA LEU A 128 -0.61 2.49 -1.74
C LEU A 128 -1.25 1.91 -0.47
N LYS A 129 -0.67 0.81 0.01
CA LYS A 129 -1.05 0.19 1.27
C LYS A 129 -0.30 0.86 2.43
N PRO A 130 -0.98 1.35 3.48
CA PRO A 130 -0.33 1.88 4.68
C PRO A 130 0.39 0.76 5.40
N GLY A 131 1.69 0.91 5.69
CA GLY A 131 2.56 -0.22 6.09
C GLY A 131 3.12 -0.13 7.51
N PHE A 132 2.52 0.70 8.37
CA PHE A 132 3.03 1.07 9.69
C PHE A 132 4.43 1.70 9.65
N GLU A 133 4.65 2.61 8.70
CA GLU A 133 5.97 3.17 8.37
C GLU A 133 6.56 4.13 9.42
N PHE A 134 5.79 4.48 10.46
CA PHE A 134 6.28 5.24 11.61
C PHE A 134 6.29 4.37 12.86
N THR A 135 7.43 4.35 13.56
CA THR A 135 7.61 3.60 14.81
C THR A 135 7.97 4.55 15.94
N THR A 136 7.40 4.32 17.13
CA THR A 136 7.79 5.01 18.37
C THR A 136 7.82 4.03 19.53
N GLU A 137 8.72 4.22 20.48
CA GLU A 137 8.62 3.54 21.76
C GLU A 137 7.37 4.01 22.51
N PHE A 138 6.69 3.08 23.18
CA PHE A 138 5.48 3.41 23.92
C PHE A 138 5.76 4.40 25.06
N SER A 139 6.95 4.35 25.66
CA SER A 139 7.46 5.35 26.63
C SER A 139 7.37 6.78 26.09
N ASN A 140 7.54 6.94 24.77
CA ASN A 140 7.59 8.21 24.05
C ASN A 140 6.28 8.52 23.30
N ILE A 141 5.21 7.74 23.49
CA ILE A 141 3.91 7.95 22.82
C ILE A 141 3.34 9.36 23.04
N LYS A 142 3.73 10.02 24.12
CA LYS A 142 3.34 11.41 24.42
C LYS A 142 3.86 12.42 23.39
N ASN A 143 4.95 12.10 22.69
CA ASN A 143 5.58 12.94 21.69
C ASN A 143 4.90 12.84 20.31
N VAL A 144 4.03 11.84 20.11
CA VAL A 144 3.19 11.78 18.91
C VAL A 144 2.18 12.92 18.97
N PRO A 145 2.02 13.72 17.89
CA PRO A 145 1.03 14.79 17.85
C PRO A 145 -0.40 14.26 18.10
N ASN A 146 -1.23 15.06 18.77
CA ASN A 146 -2.57 14.63 19.20
C ASN A 146 -3.57 14.49 18.05
N ASP A 147 -3.27 15.09 16.90
CA ASP A 147 -4.07 15.15 15.69
C ASP A 147 -3.74 14.03 14.68
N VAL A 148 -2.70 13.23 14.95
CA VAL A 148 -2.38 12.07 14.11
C VAL A 148 -3.46 11.02 14.29
N THR A 149 -4.32 10.92 13.28
CA THR A 149 -5.28 9.84 13.09
C THR A 149 -4.77 8.85 12.05
N GLY A 150 -5.10 7.57 12.22
CA GLY A 150 -4.75 6.55 11.25
C GLY A 150 -4.89 5.15 11.78
N ILE A 151 -4.15 4.21 11.20
CA ILE A 151 -4.03 2.85 11.71
C ILE A 151 -2.77 2.71 12.56
N TYR A 152 -2.82 1.85 13.56
CA TYR A 152 -1.69 1.55 14.41
C TYR A 152 -1.69 0.10 14.90
N ARG A 153 -0.51 -0.38 15.27
CA ARG A 153 -0.33 -1.66 15.95
C ARG A 153 0.60 -1.49 17.14
N CYS A 154 0.30 -2.20 18.22
CA CYS A 154 1.13 -2.23 19.43
C CYS A 154 1.90 -3.54 19.49
N LEU A 155 3.18 -3.42 19.84
CA LEU A 155 4.09 -4.54 19.96
C LEU A 155 4.54 -4.71 21.42
N ASP A 156 4.75 -5.96 21.84
CA ASP A 156 5.30 -6.28 23.16
C ASP A 156 6.84 -6.26 23.18
N GLN A 157 7.44 -6.77 24.26
CA GLN A 157 8.89 -6.80 24.42
C GLN A 157 9.62 -7.67 23.40
N GLU A 158 8.95 -8.71 22.90
CA GLU A 158 9.43 -9.65 21.90
C GLU A 158 9.10 -9.18 20.46
N GLU A 159 8.64 -7.94 20.31
CA GLU A 159 8.24 -7.34 19.03
C GLU A 159 7.09 -8.10 18.36
N LYS A 160 6.27 -8.81 19.15
CA LYS A 160 5.05 -9.46 18.66
C LYS A 160 3.92 -8.45 18.63
N VAL A 161 3.17 -8.44 17.53
CA VAL A 161 1.96 -7.64 17.42
C VAL A 161 0.91 -8.21 18.37
N VAL A 162 0.52 -7.42 19.37
CA VAL A 162 -0.46 -7.80 20.40
C VAL A 162 -1.78 -7.05 20.27
N TYR A 163 -1.80 -5.94 19.52
CA TYR A 163 -2.99 -5.17 19.25
C TYR A 163 -2.89 -4.44 17.90
N ILE A 164 -3.99 -4.34 17.17
CA ILE A 164 -4.15 -3.56 15.94
C ILE A 164 -5.43 -2.73 16.07
N GLY A 165 -5.35 -1.43 15.82
CA GLY A 165 -6.49 -0.52 15.92
C GLY A 165 -6.40 0.65 14.93
N SER A 166 -7.44 1.47 14.91
CA SER A 166 -7.47 2.74 14.17
C SER A 166 -8.05 3.88 15.01
N GLY A 167 -7.76 5.12 14.60
CA GLY A 167 -8.22 6.34 15.25
C GLY A 167 -7.05 7.26 15.62
N LEU A 168 -7.24 8.07 16.67
CA LEU A 168 -6.21 8.96 17.19
C LEU A 168 -5.08 8.13 17.81
N VAL A 169 -3.98 7.98 17.08
CA VAL A 169 -2.92 7.00 17.38
C VAL A 169 -2.47 7.09 18.83
N LYS A 170 -2.20 8.30 19.32
CA LYS A 170 -1.76 8.54 20.70
C LYS A 170 -2.82 8.17 21.74
N ALA A 171 -4.04 8.69 21.60
CA ALA A 171 -5.09 8.51 22.59
C ALA A 171 -5.57 7.05 22.65
N GLU A 172 -5.76 6.44 21.48
CA GLU A 172 -6.27 5.07 21.36
C GLU A 172 -5.22 4.03 21.79
N SER A 173 -3.92 4.25 21.50
CA SER A 173 -2.85 3.38 22.01
C SER A 173 -2.75 3.40 23.54
N LEU A 174 -2.87 4.57 24.16
CA LEU A 174 -2.89 4.72 25.63
C LEU A 174 -4.11 4.03 26.24
N ALA A 175 -5.28 4.19 25.62
CA ALA A 175 -6.51 3.52 26.06
C ALA A 175 -6.39 1.99 25.92
N ALA A 176 -5.82 1.51 24.83
CA ALA A 176 -5.59 0.09 24.59
C ALA A 176 -4.67 -0.53 25.65
N GLN A 177 -3.56 0.14 25.99
CA GLN A 177 -2.65 -0.33 27.04
C GLN A 177 -3.34 -0.40 28.41
N LYS A 178 -4.09 0.65 28.76
CA LYS A 178 -4.84 0.69 30.02
C LYS A 178 -5.89 -0.42 30.11
N LYS A 179 -6.60 -0.71 29.01
CA LYS A 179 -7.63 -1.76 28.94
C LYS A 179 -7.04 -3.16 28.95
N SER A 180 -5.88 -3.36 28.33
CA SER A 180 -5.21 -4.67 28.29
C SER A 180 -4.50 -5.01 29.60
N GLY A 181 -4.07 -3.99 30.35
CA GLY A 181 -3.21 -4.18 31.53
C GLY A 181 -1.79 -4.65 31.17
N ALA A 182 -1.44 -4.66 29.88
CA ALA A 182 -0.15 -5.11 29.38
C ALA A 182 0.82 -3.94 29.21
N GLN A 183 2.12 -4.24 29.18
CA GLN A 183 3.16 -3.25 28.90
C GLN A 183 3.60 -3.35 27.43
N PHE A 184 3.07 -2.48 26.59
CA PHE A 184 3.52 -2.35 25.20
C PHE A 184 4.91 -1.70 25.14
N LYS A 185 5.77 -2.19 24.24
CA LYS A 185 7.12 -1.65 24.00
C LYS A 185 7.12 -0.64 22.86
N PHE A 186 6.46 -0.94 21.75
CA PHE A 186 6.41 -0.09 20.57
C PHE A 186 4.98 0.15 20.08
N VAL A 187 4.80 1.30 19.42
CA VAL A 187 3.63 1.61 18.59
C VAL A 187 4.15 1.90 17.19
N GLU A 188 3.61 1.17 16.22
CA GLU A 188 3.84 1.43 14.81
C GLU A 188 2.55 1.92 14.17
N TYR A 189 2.61 2.93 13.31
CA TYR A 189 1.44 3.61 12.80
C TYR A 189 1.63 4.17 11.39
N SER A 190 0.50 4.43 10.76
CA SER A 190 0.34 4.98 9.42
C SER A 190 -0.75 6.05 9.47
N PRO A 191 -0.45 7.33 9.21
CA PRO A 191 -1.46 8.40 9.25
C PRO A 191 -2.49 8.25 8.13
N VAL A 192 -3.76 8.03 8.48
CA VAL A 192 -4.87 7.93 7.53
C VAL A 192 -5.97 8.86 8.01
N ALA A 193 -6.15 9.97 7.31
CA ALA A 193 -7.11 11.02 7.68
C ALA A 193 -8.56 10.55 7.57
N ASP A 194 -8.87 9.80 6.51
CA ASP A 194 -10.19 9.23 6.27
C ASP A 194 -10.45 8.06 7.25
N ARG A 195 -11.48 8.24 8.07
CA ARG A 195 -11.84 7.28 9.11
C ARG A 195 -12.35 5.96 8.55
N ASP A 196 -13.07 5.97 7.43
CA ASP A 196 -13.63 4.77 6.84
C ASP A 196 -12.55 3.96 6.13
N LYS A 197 -11.59 4.63 5.48
CA LYS A 197 -10.35 3.99 5.00
C LYS A 197 -9.54 3.41 6.15
N ALA A 198 -9.42 4.12 7.28
CA ALA A 198 -8.70 3.61 8.45
C ALA A 198 -9.35 2.31 8.99
N TYR A 199 -10.69 2.23 9.05
CA TYR A 199 -11.39 1.00 9.43
C TYR A 199 -11.18 -0.14 8.44
N LYS A 200 -11.24 0.15 7.12
CA LYS A 200 -10.94 -0.84 6.07
C LYS A 200 -9.55 -1.43 6.28
N TRP A 201 -8.55 -0.60 6.53
CA TRP A 201 -7.17 -1.04 6.74
C TRP A 201 -6.96 -1.76 8.07
N GLU A 202 -7.59 -1.30 9.17
CA GLU A 202 -7.56 -2.02 10.45
C GLU A 202 -8.06 -3.45 10.29
N ARG A 203 -9.23 -3.61 9.64
CA ARG A 203 -9.83 -4.92 9.40
C ARG A 203 -8.94 -5.79 8.51
N HIS A 204 -8.43 -5.24 7.41
CA HIS A 204 -7.48 -5.92 6.52
C HIS A 204 -6.30 -6.50 7.31
N TYR A 205 -5.68 -5.72 8.19
CA TYR A 205 -4.53 -6.17 8.97
C TYR A 205 -4.86 -7.19 10.05
N GLN A 206 -6.04 -7.08 10.68
CA GLN A 206 -6.51 -8.10 11.61
C GLN A 206 -6.80 -9.44 10.91
N GLU A 207 -7.35 -9.40 9.69
CA GLU A 207 -7.62 -10.59 8.89
C GLU A 207 -6.32 -11.26 8.40
N GLU A 208 -5.35 -10.48 7.91
CA GLU A 208 -4.04 -11.02 7.52
C GLU A 208 -3.29 -11.62 8.71
N TYR A 209 -3.32 -10.97 9.88
CA TYR A 209 -2.75 -11.54 11.10
C TYR A 209 -3.44 -12.87 11.47
N LYS A 210 -4.78 -12.91 11.43
CA LYS A 210 -5.55 -14.13 11.71
C LYS A 210 -5.27 -15.24 10.71
N LYS A 211 -5.07 -14.90 9.43
CA LYS A 211 -4.70 -15.87 8.39
C LYS A 211 -3.31 -16.46 8.63
N GLN A 212 -2.37 -15.65 9.12
CA GLN A 212 -1.01 -16.09 9.42
C GLN A 212 -0.91 -16.92 10.71
N PHE A 213 -1.60 -16.52 11.78
CA PHE A 213 -1.44 -17.12 13.13
C PHE A 213 -2.66 -17.92 13.60
N GLY A 214 -3.75 -17.97 12.82
CA GLY A 214 -5.00 -18.66 13.15
C GLY A 214 -5.91 -17.91 14.14
N VAL A 215 -5.41 -16.85 14.78
CA VAL A 215 -6.09 -16.08 15.83
C VAL A 215 -5.90 -14.57 15.64
N LEU A 216 -6.76 -13.75 16.24
CA LEU A 216 -6.54 -12.31 16.30
C LEU A 216 -5.35 -11.98 17.24
N PRO A 217 -4.76 -10.77 17.12
CA PRO A 217 -3.79 -10.30 18.11
C PRO A 217 -4.36 -10.41 19.53
N THR A 218 -3.49 -10.69 20.50
CA THR A 218 -3.84 -11.05 21.89
C THR A 218 -4.93 -10.17 22.52
N PHE A 219 -4.91 -8.86 22.25
CA PHE A 219 -5.83 -7.90 22.85
C PHE A 219 -6.97 -7.44 21.93
N ASN A 220 -7.01 -7.91 20.68
CA ASN A 220 -8.14 -7.72 19.78
C ASN A 220 -9.22 -8.76 20.06
N LYS A 221 -10.35 -8.33 20.64
CA LYS A 221 -11.48 -9.22 20.96
C LYS A 221 -12.40 -9.47 19.76
N ILE A 222 -12.51 -8.50 18.86
CA ILE A 222 -13.39 -8.51 17.69
C ILE A 222 -12.66 -7.90 16.50
N LEU A 223 -13.17 -8.19 15.30
CA LEU A 223 -12.74 -7.52 14.08
C LEU A 223 -13.28 -6.10 14.03
N ALA A 224 -12.54 -5.21 13.35
CA ALA A 224 -13.02 -3.89 12.99
C ALA A 224 -14.34 -4.00 12.17
N PRO A 225 -15.25 -3.02 12.30
CA PRO A 225 -16.52 -3.04 11.56
C PRO A 225 -16.29 -3.12 10.05
N GLN A 226 -17.04 -3.98 9.38
CA GLN A 226 -17.16 -3.93 7.92
C GLN A 226 -18.17 -2.83 7.57
N LYS A 227 -17.70 -1.60 7.39
CA LYS A 227 -18.50 -0.60 6.69
C LYS A 227 -18.50 -0.95 5.20
N SER A 228 -19.67 -1.13 4.60
CA SER A 228 -19.81 -1.45 3.18
C SER A 228 -19.36 -0.25 2.32
N CYS A 229 -18.65 -0.51 1.22
CA CYS A 229 -18.34 0.49 0.18
C CYS A 229 -19.58 1.12 -0.49
N GLU A 230 -20.79 0.63 -0.22
CA GLU A 230 -22.03 1.05 -0.90
C GLU A 230 -22.44 2.50 -0.60
N GLU A 231 -21.95 3.10 0.50
CA GLU A 231 -22.17 4.53 0.80
C GLU A 231 -21.23 5.46 -0.02
N TYR A 232 -20.16 4.93 -0.64
CA TYR A 232 -19.25 5.74 -1.46
C TYR A 232 -19.72 5.83 -2.92
N GLU A 233 -20.21 4.72 -3.51
CA GLU A 233 -20.73 4.72 -4.88
C GLU A 233 -22.07 5.44 -5.05
N SER A 234 -22.90 5.48 -3.99
CA SER A 234 -24.16 6.23 -4.01
C SER A 234 -23.94 7.75 -4.00
N ASN A 235 -22.87 8.24 -3.35
CA ASN A 235 -22.54 9.66 -3.33
C ASN A 235 -21.81 10.12 -4.60
N LEU A 236 -21.07 9.25 -5.28
CA LEU A 236 -20.45 9.54 -6.59
C LEU A 236 -21.42 9.47 -7.78
N ARG A 237 -22.57 8.79 -7.63
CA ARG A 237 -23.65 8.79 -8.64
C ARG A 237 -24.73 9.84 -8.40
N ALA A 238 -24.64 10.59 -7.31
CA ALA A 238 -25.58 11.64 -6.91
C ALA A 238 -25.02 13.07 -7.08
N LEU A 239 -23.80 13.20 -7.61
CA LEU A 239 -23.17 14.46 -8.08
C LEU A 239 -23.04 14.43 -9.60
#